data_AF-A0A9E4CSR0-F1
#
_entry.id   AF-A0A9E4CSR0-F1
#
_cell.length_a   1.000
_cell.length_b   1.000
_cell.length_c   1.000
_cell.angle_alpha   90.00
_cell.angle_beta   90.00
_cell.angle_gamma   90.00
#
_symmetry.space_group_name_H-M   'P 1'
#
loop_
_entity.id
_entity.type
_entity.pdbx_description
1 polymer ?
#
loop_
_entity_poly.entity_id
_entity_poly.type
_entity_poly.pdbx_seq_one_letter_code
_entity_poly.pdbx_strand_id
1 'polypeptide(L)'
;PQAQPAAAPQAQPAAAPQQAAQPQMAAGAVARAVAPPPRPDLEAGEAVLGGPLRFDDLTVIEGIGPQIAQLCVARGIDSWWVMANTDRDRLRRMLAAAGPRFQVHDPSSWPEQGRLLATGDWAGFKRLTHALRGGRASE
;
A
#
# COMPACT_ATOMS: atom_id res chain seq x y z
N PRO A 1 52.92 3.55 46.78
CA PRO A 1 53.38 4.89 46.32
C PRO A 1 53.40 4.92 44.78
N GLN A 2 52.39 5.49 44.12
CA GLN A 2 52.27 6.92 43.72
C GLN A 2 53.14 7.24 42.48
N ALA A 3 52.72 7.94 41.41
CA ALA A 3 51.46 8.61 41.05
C ALA A 3 51.46 8.96 39.54
N GLN A 4 50.27 9.18 38.96
CA GLN A 4 49.99 9.83 37.65
C GLN A 4 50.10 11.38 37.76
N PRO A 5 49.98 12.23 36.70
CA PRO A 5 48.69 12.56 36.00
C PRO A 5 48.77 12.97 34.48
N ALA A 6 47.69 12.74 33.67
CA ALA A 6 46.72 13.69 33.01
C ALA A 6 47.17 14.40 31.69
N ALA A 7 46.39 14.74 30.63
CA ALA A 7 44.95 14.76 30.25
C ALA A 7 44.77 14.86 28.69
N ALA A 8 43.53 14.65 28.19
CA ALA A 8 43.05 14.60 26.77
C ALA A 8 42.72 16.01 26.15
N PRO A 9 42.22 16.19 24.88
CA PRO A 9 40.90 15.69 24.35
C PRO A 9 40.72 15.36 22.81
N GLN A 10 39.72 14.50 22.51
CA GLN A 10 38.69 14.47 21.42
C GLN A 10 38.97 14.60 19.89
N ALA A 11 38.44 13.64 19.07
CA ALA A 11 37.27 13.79 18.15
C ALA A 11 37.29 12.81 16.93
N GLN A 12 36.13 12.19 16.62
CA GLN A 12 35.83 11.39 15.41
C GLN A 12 35.23 12.29 14.29
N PRO A 13 35.20 11.84 13.01
CA PRO A 13 33.87 11.57 12.42
C PRO A 13 33.79 10.34 11.49
N ALA A 14 32.54 10.02 11.17
CA ALA A 14 31.96 8.87 10.49
C ALA A 14 32.26 8.69 8.98
N ALA A 15 32.10 7.46 8.47
CA ALA A 15 31.19 7.13 7.35
C ALA A 15 31.25 5.62 6.99
N ALA A 16 30.13 4.93 7.10
CA ALA A 16 29.87 3.61 6.50
C ALA A 16 29.26 3.78 5.09
N PRO A 17 29.23 2.72 4.27
CA PRO A 17 27.96 2.38 3.63
C PRO A 17 27.54 0.94 3.95
N GLN A 18 26.37 0.85 4.57
CA GLN A 18 25.58 -0.35 4.79
C GLN A 18 25.00 -0.84 3.46
N GLN A 19 25.34 -2.06 3.03
CA GLN A 19 24.59 -2.79 2.00
C GLN A 19 24.64 -4.29 2.28
N ALA A 20 23.75 -4.74 3.17
CA ALA A 20 23.23 -6.12 3.23
C ALA A 20 22.26 -6.22 4.42
N ALA A 21 21.10 -5.57 4.30
CA ALA A 21 20.00 -5.82 5.21
C ALA A 21 18.72 -5.98 4.39
N GLN A 22 18.49 -7.21 3.91
CA GLN A 22 17.14 -7.68 3.63
C GLN A 22 16.74 -8.64 4.75
N PRO A 23 16.19 -8.16 5.88
CA PRO A 23 15.44 -9.03 6.76
C PRO A 23 14.04 -9.21 6.17
N GLN A 24 13.84 -10.42 5.66
CA GLN A 24 12.54 -11.02 5.42
C GLN A 24 11.74 -11.04 6.73
N MET A 25 10.83 -10.08 6.94
CA MET A 25 9.95 -9.97 8.11
C MET A 25 8.58 -9.42 7.63
N ALA A 26 7.57 -10.27 7.55
CA ALA A 26 6.60 -10.58 8.61
C ALA A 26 5.29 -9.80 8.40
N ALA A 27 4.21 -10.58 8.26
CA ALA A 27 2.85 -10.16 8.48
C ALA A 27 2.72 -9.35 9.78
N GLY A 28 1.87 -8.30 9.76
CA GLY A 28 1.45 -7.60 10.96
C GLY A 28 2.32 -6.40 11.35
N ALA A 29 2.32 -5.35 10.53
CA ALA A 29 2.65 -4.02 11.03
C ALA A 29 1.34 -3.28 11.31
N VAL A 30 0.89 -3.40 12.55
CA VAL A 30 -0.14 -2.56 13.15
C VAL A 30 0.12 -1.08 12.87
N ALA A 31 -0.96 -0.38 12.51
CA ALA A 31 -1.11 1.06 12.43
C ALA A 31 0.01 1.89 13.10
N ARG A 32 1.08 2.20 12.36
CA ARG A 32 1.69 3.52 12.51
C ARG A 32 0.80 4.46 11.72
N ALA A 33 0.29 5.50 12.36
CA ALA A 33 -0.28 6.66 11.69
C ALA A 33 0.82 7.28 10.80
N VAL A 34 1.07 6.65 9.67
CA VAL A 34 1.88 7.18 8.59
C VAL A 34 1.00 8.27 7.99
N ALA A 35 1.48 9.50 8.02
CA ALA A 35 0.83 10.58 7.29
C ALA A 35 0.60 10.11 5.84
N PRO A 36 -0.52 10.51 5.20
CA PRO A 36 -0.75 10.13 3.81
C PRO A 36 0.51 10.46 2.98
N PRO A 37 0.99 9.51 2.15
CA PRO A 37 2.14 9.77 1.30
C PRO A 37 1.89 11.00 0.43
N PRO A 38 2.95 11.67 -0.04
CA PRO A 38 2.79 12.72 -1.03
C PRO A 38 1.98 12.20 -2.21
N ARG A 39 1.20 13.09 -2.83
CA ARG A 39 0.33 12.74 -3.95
C ARG A 39 1.17 12.03 -5.02
N PRO A 40 0.79 10.81 -5.44
CA PRO A 40 1.56 10.05 -6.40
C PRO A 40 1.45 10.68 -7.80
N ASP A 41 2.46 10.44 -8.63
CA ASP A 41 2.54 11.00 -9.97
C ASP A 41 1.58 10.26 -10.91
N LEU A 42 0.40 10.85 -11.14
CA LEU A 42 -0.66 10.21 -11.93
C LEU A 42 -0.24 10.01 -13.39
N GLU A 43 0.53 10.92 -13.95
CA GLU A 43 0.97 10.87 -15.36
C GLU A 43 1.89 9.66 -15.60
N ALA A 44 2.82 9.40 -14.67
CA ALA A 44 3.61 8.18 -14.65
C ALA A 44 2.72 6.93 -14.51
N GLY A 45 1.66 7.01 -13.70
CA GLY A 45 0.67 5.95 -13.55
C GLY A 45 -0.08 5.65 -14.85
N GLU A 46 -0.55 6.68 -15.55
CA GLU A 46 -1.22 6.58 -16.85
C GLU A 46 -0.30 5.97 -17.90
N ALA A 47 0.98 6.38 -17.94
CA ALA A 47 1.97 5.81 -18.83
C ALA A 47 2.24 4.31 -18.55
N VAL A 48 2.28 3.91 -17.28
CA VAL A 48 2.52 2.52 -16.89
C VAL A 48 1.28 1.66 -17.15
N LEU A 49 0.09 2.14 -16.80
CA LEU A 49 -1.17 1.38 -16.88
C LEU A 49 -1.82 1.45 -18.26
N GLY A 50 -1.46 2.43 -19.09
CA GLY A 50 -1.95 2.59 -20.45
C GLY A 50 -3.40 3.07 -20.53
N GLY A 51 -3.85 3.88 -19.56
CA GLY A 51 -5.23 4.36 -19.50
C GLY A 51 -5.40 5.55 -18.55
N PRO A 52 -6.55 6.25 -18.62
CA PRO A 52 -6.80 7.44 -17.82
C PRO A 52 -6.84 7.10 -16.34
N LEU A 53 -6.10 7.85 -15.53
CA LEU A 53 -6.02 7.67 -14.09
C LEU A 53 -6.54 8.90 -13.37
N ARG A 54 -7.41 8.70 -12.40
CA ARG A 54 -7.92 9.75 -11.53
C ARG A 54 -7.40 9.54 -10.12
N PHE A 55 -6.93 10.60 -9.49
CA PHE A 55 -6.53 10.56 -8.09
C PHE A 55 -7.69 10.05 -7.23
N ASP A 56 -7.39 9.13 -6.32
CA ASP A 56 -8.37 8.50 -5.43
C ASP A 56 -9.49 7.74 -6.14
N ASP A 57 -9.33 7.45 -7.43
CA ASP A 57 -10.27 6.62 -8.15
C ASP A 57 -10.10 5.16 -7.75
N LEU A 58 -11.06 4.64 -6.97
CA LEU A 58 -11.03 3.25 -6.52
C LEU A 58 -11.34 2.26 -7.64
N THR A 59 -11.89 2.71 -8.78
CA THR A 59 -12.26 1.81 -9.89
C THR A 59 -11.06 1.27 -10.65
N VAL A 60 -9.88 1.89 -10.47
CA VAL A 60 -8.61 1.34 -10.97
C VAL A 60 -8.25 0.01 -10.31
N ILE A 61 -8.69 -0.21 -9.07
CA ILE A 61 -8.38 -1.43 -8.29
C ILE A 61 -9.15 -2.61 -8.87
N GLU A 62 -8.44 -3.69 -9.15
CA GLU A 62 -9.05 -4.89 -9.71
C GLU A 62 -10.02 -5.52 -8.71
N GLY A 63 -11.26 -5.77 -9.19
CA GLY A 63 -12.38 -6.22 -8.37
C GLY A 63 -13.27 -5.09 -7.84
N ILE A 64 -12.87 -3.82 -7.93
CA ILE A 64 -13.71 -2.67 -7.56
C ILE A 64 -14.37 -2.08 -8.82
N GLY A 65 -15.64 -2.44 -9.03
CA GLY A 65 -16.48 -1.77 -10.03
C GLY A 65 -17.03 -0.42 -9.54
N PRO A 66 -17.71 0.34 -10.41
CA PRO A 66 -18.30 1.65 -10.06
C PRO A 66 -19.28 1.57 -8.88
N GLN A 67 -20.03 0.46 -8.76
CA GLN A 67 -20.95 0.24 -7.64
C GLN A 67 -20.22 -0.01 -6.31
N ILE A 68 -19.12 -0.77 -6.33
CA ILE A 68 -18.31 -1.02 -5.13
C ILE A 68 -17.59 0.26 -4.73
N ALA A 69 -17.05 1.02 -5.70
CA ALA A 69 -16.42 2.30 -5.42
C ALA A 69 -17.40 3.26 -4.72
N GLN A 70 -18.64 3.38 -5.21
CA GLN A 70 -19.67 4.18 -4.55
C GLN A 70 -19.99 3.67 -3.13
N LEU A 71 -20.08 2.36 -2.95
CA LEU A 71 -20.28 1.76 -1.63
C LEU A 71 -19.11 2.08 -0.67
N CYS A 72 -17.87 1.97 -1.14
CA CYS A 72 -16.66 2.31 -0.39
C CYS A 72 -16.70 3.77 0.05
N VAL A 73 -16.96 4.70 -0.88
CA VAL A 73 -17.10 6.13 -0.59
C VAL A 73 -18.20 6.38 0.45
N ALA A 74 -19.35 5.72 0.31
CA ALA A 74 -20.45 5.81 1.28
C ALA A 74 -20.09 5.28 2.69
N ARG A 75 -19.03 4.46 2.80
CA ARG A 75 -18.48 3.95 4.07
C ARG A 75 -17.22 4.71 4.53
N GLY A 76 -16.92 5.85 3.90
CA GLY A 76 -15.76 6.69 4.21
C GLY A 76 -14.44 6.10 3.72
N ILE A 77 -14.46 5.29 2.66
CA ILE A 77 -13.29 4.81 1.94
C ILE A 77 -13.33 5.50 0.58
N ASP A 78 -12.87 6.74 0.53
CA ASP A 78 -12.90 7.59 -0.66
C ASP A 78 -11.52 7.81 -1.30
N SER A 79 -10.44 7.35 -0.66
CA SER A 79 -9.06 7.51 -1.14
C SER A 79 -8.28 6.20 -1.18
N TRP A 80 -7.24 6.15 -2.01
CA TRP A 80 -6.32 5.00 -2.07
C TRP A 80 -5.62 4.74 -0.72
N TRP A 81 -5.28 5.82 -0.02
CA TRP A 81 -4.71 5.73 1.32
C TRP A 81 -5.68 5.09 2.33
N VAL A 82 -6.95 5.48 2.30
CA VAL A 82 -7.96 4.91 3.20
C VAL A 82 -8.22 3.46 2.85
N MET A 83 -8.26 3.11 1.56
CA MET A 83 -8.35 1.71 1.10
C MET A 83 -7.18 0.88 1.64
N ALA A 84 -5.96 1.40 1.56
CA ALA A 84 -4.76 0.73 2.06
C ALA A 84 -4.78 0.46 3.57
N ASN A 85 -5.41 1.36 4.33
CA ASN A 85 -5.56 1.25 5.78
C ASN A 85 -6.86 0.56 6.20
N THR A 86 -7.70 0.15 5.25
CA THR A 86 -8.94 -0.54 5.56
C THR A 86 -8.68 -2.04 5.66
N ASP A 87 -9.06 -2.63 6.80
CA ASP A 87 -9.00 -4.08 6.98
C ASP A 87 -9.85 -4.85 5.99
N ARG A 88 -9.32 -5.98 5.52
CA ARG A 88 -10.01 -6.94 4.65
C ARG A 88 -11.33 -7.41 5.26
N ASP A 89 -11.35 -7.67 6.56
CA ASP A 89 -12.56 -8.06 7.28
C ASP A 89 -13.64 -6.96 7.26
N ARG A 90 -13.24 -5.68 7.33
CA ARG A 90 -14.16 -4.55 7.22
C ARG A 90 -14.74 -4.48 5.80
N LEU A 91 -13.92 -4.66 4.78
CA LEU A 91 -14.36 -4.71 3.38
C LEU A 91 -15.32 -5.87 3.14
N ARG A 92 -14.99 -7.09 3.59
CA ARG A 92 -15.87 -8.27 3.48
C ARG A 92 -17.22 -8.05 4.14
N ARG A 93 -17.26 -7.52 5.38
CA ARG A 93 -18.51 -7.21 6.07
C ARG A 93 -19.32 -6.15 5.33
N MET A 94 -18.66 -5.14 4.76
CA MET A 94 -19.32 -4.11 3.97
C MET A 94 -19.97 -4.69 2.71
N LEU A 95 -19.25 -5.53 1.96
CA LEU A 95 -19.79 -6.19 0.76
C LEU A 95 -20.95 -7.13 1.12
N ALA A 96 -20.81 -7.90 2.19
CA ALA A 96 -21.87 -8.78 2.68
C ALA A 96 -23.14 -7.99 3.03
N ALA A 97 -22.99 -6.84 3.71
CA ALA A 97 -24.10 -5.96 4.06
C ALA A 97 -24.73 -5.25 2.84
N ALA A 98 -23.98 -5.04 1.77
CA ALA A 98 -24.49 -4.44 0.53
C ALA A 98 -25.28 -5.43 -0.33
N GLY A 99 -25.05 -6.73 -0.15
CA GLY A 99 -25.86 -7.80 -0.73
C GLY A 99 -25.05 -8.92 -1.38
N PRO A 100 -25.69 -10.05 -1.71
CA PRO A 100 -25.04 -11.26 -2.22
C PRO A 100 -24.30 -11.03 -3.54
N ARG A 101 -24.73 -10.05 -4.35
CA ARG A 101 -24.08 -9.67 -5.62
C ARG A 101 -22.65 -9.18 -5.44
N PHE A 102 -22.31 -8.63 -4.27
CA PHE A 102 -20.97 -8.10 -4.00
C PHE A 102 -20.04 -9.13 -3.35
N GLN A 103 -20.60 -10.21 -2.80
CA GLN A 103 -19.84 -11.26 -2.10
C GLN A 103 -19.01 -12.14 -3.03
N VAL A 104 -19.31 -12.11 -4.34
CA VAL A 104 -18.52 -12.80 -5.37
C VAL A 104 -17.16 -12.13 -5.61
N HIS A 105 -16.98 -10.89 -5.16
CA HIS A 105 -15.72 -10.18 -5.27
C HIS A 105 -14.84 -10.47 -4.05
N ASP A 106 -13.56 -10.73 -4.29
CA ASP A 106 -12.58 -10.88 -3.23
C ASP A 106 -11.91 -9.53 -2.94
N PRO A 107 -12.10 -8.95 -1.74
CA PRO A 107 -11.45 -7.70 -1.35
C PRO A 107 -10.05 -7.91 -0.77
N SER A 108 -9.50 -9.13 -0.80
CA SER A 108 -8.27 -9.44 -0.07
C SER A 108 -7.06 -8.72 -0.65
N SER A 109 -7.10 -8.39 -1.94
CA SER A 109 -6.06 -7.65 -2.65
C SER A 109 -6.27 -6.13 -2.67
N TRP A 110 -7.46 -5.62 -2.29
CA TRP A 110 -7.77 -4.18 -2.42
C TRP A 110 -6.91 -3.29 -1.53
N PRO A 111 -6.63 -3.63 -0.25
CA PRO A 111 -5.75 -2.80 0.58
C PRO A 111 -4.32 -2.75 0.03
N GLU A 112 -3.82 -3.87 -0.49
CA GLU A 112 -2.48 -3.93 -1.07
C GLU A 112 -2.38 -3.10 -2.36
N GLN A 113 -3.36 -3.26 -3.25
CA GLN A 113 -3.50 -2.44 -4.45
C GLN A 113 -3.61 -0.94 -4.11
N GLY A 114 -4.48 -0.57 -3.17
CA GLY A 114 -4.63 0.80 -2.68
C GLY A 114 -3.34 1.36 -2.12
N ARG A 115 -2.53 0.56 -1.42
CA ARG A 115 -1.23 0.97 -0.90
C ARG A 115 -0.27 1.30 -2.04
N LEU A 116 -0.17 0.43 -3.05
CA LEU A 116 0.72 0.64 -4.19
C LEU A 116 0.35 1.93 -4.93
N LEU A 117 -0.94 2.14 -5.19
CA LEU A 117 -1.46 3.37 -5.81
C LEU A 117 -1.16 4.60 -4.96
N ALA A 118 -1.43 4.55 -3.64
CA ALA A 118 -1.15 5.65 -2.73
C ALA A 118 0.34 6.01 -2.66
N THR A 119 1.23 5.01 -2.75
CA THR A 119 2.69 5.22 -2.77
C THR A 119 3.24 5.59 -4.15
N GLY A 120 2.43 5.55 -5.21
CA GLY A 120 2.88 5.75 -6.59
C GLY A 120 3.72 4.60 -7.16
N ASP A 121 3.62 3.40 -6.57
CA ASP A 121 4.29 2.20 -7.09
C ASP A 121 3.47 1.58 -8.23
N TRP A 122 3.41 2.32 -9.35
CA TRP A 122 2.61 1.94 -10.52
C TRP A 122 3.06 0.63 -11.15
N ALA A 123 4.37 0.38 -11.14
CA ALA A 123 4.96 -0.84 -11.69
C ALA A 123 4.57 -2.08 -10.88
N GLY A 124 4.63 -2.02 -9.54
CA GLY A 124 4.16 -3.11 -8.70
C GLY A 124 2.65 -3.29 -8.77
N PHE A 125 1.89 -2.20 -8.83
CA PHE A 125 0.44 -2.27 -9.03
C PHE A 125 0.09 -3.00 -10.35
N LYS A 126 0.76 -2.66 -11.46
CA LYS A 126 0.57 -3.34 -12.74
C LYS A 126 0.93 -4.83 -12.66
N ARG A 127 2.06 -5.18 -12.05
CA ARG A 127 2.48 -6.58 -11.87
C ARG A 127 1.49 -7.37 -11.01
N LEU A 128 1.06 -6.80 -9.88
CA LEU A 128 0.09 -7.40 -8.98
C LEU A 128 -1.24 -7.63 -9.71
N THR A 129 -1.75 -6.61 -10.41
CA THR A 129 -2.97 -6.71 -11.20
C THR A 129 -2.88 -7.79 -12.27
N HIS A 130 -1.74 -7.87 -12.97
CA HIS A 130 -1.50 -8.93 -13.96
C HIS A 130 -1.47 -10.32 -13.32
N ALA A 131 -0.83 -10.47 -12.16
CA ALA A 131 -0.79 -11.74 -11.42
C ALA A 131 -2.20 -12.16 -10.93
N LEU A 132 -3.01 -11.21 -10.45
CA LEU A 132 -4.39 -11.48 -10.01
C LEU A 132 -5.29 -11.90 -11.17
N ARG A 133 -5.16 -11.27 -12.35
CA ARG A 133 -5.90 -11.67 -13.55
C ARG A 133 -5.43 -13.01 -14.10
N GLY A 134 -4.11 -13.24 -14.13
CA GLY A 134 -3.51 -14.46 -14.66
C GLY A 134 -3.69 -15.68 -13.75
N GLY A 135 -3.77 -15.48 -12.43
CA GLY A 135 -3.95 -16.55 -11.44
C GLY A 135 -5.39 -17.01 -11.23
N ARG A 136 -6.41 -16.30 -11.75
CA ARG A 136 -7.82 -16.73 -11.71
C ARG A 136 -8.23 -17.68 -12.85
N ALA A 137 -7.30 -18.04 -13.75
CA ALA A 137 -7.56 -18.94 -14.87
C ALA A 137 -7.19 -20.41 -14.57
N SER A 138 -7.08 -20.80 -13.29
CA SER A 138 -6.64 -22.15 -12.91
C SER A 138 -7.40 -22.68 -11.69
N GLU A 139 -8.71 -22.87 -11.85
CA GLU A 139 -9.47 -23.89 -11.12
C GLU A 139 -10.29 -24.69 -12.13
#